data_AF-A0A6J3F499-F1
#
_entry.id   AF-A0A6J3F499-F1
#
_cell.length_a   1.000
_cell.length_b   1.000
_cell.length_c   1.000
_cell.angle_alpha   90.00
_cell.angle_beta   90.00
_cell.angle_gamma   90.00
#
_symmetry.space_group_name_H-M   'P 1'
#
loop_
_entity.id
_entity.type
_entity.pdbx_description
1 polymer ?
#
loop_
_entity_poly.entity_id
_entity_poly.type
_entity_poly.pdbx_seq_one_letter_code
_entity_poly.pdbx_strand_id
1 'polypeptide(L)'
;MQPRLTWAATVLTTRNWLAEHRGPRAHSPQAHPLDRWLVLSRHVRRRLAAVAGCLLVGSTVAQVQFLLPVLSSLSCCEARAARGECLGSCFWFSSDRQTSPSAKMVNVPKTRRTFCKKCGKHQPHKVTQYKKGKDSLYAQGKRRYDRKQSGYGGQTKPIFRKKAKTTKKIVLRLECVEPNCRSKRMLAIKRCKHFELGGDKKRKGQVIQF
;
A
#
# COMPACT_ATOMS: atom_id res chain seq x y z
N MET A 1 21.44 17.41 71.38
CA MET A 1 21.61 17.98 70.02
C MET A 1 21.36 16.88 68.99
N GLN A 2 20.24 16.96 68.27
CA GLN A 2 19.90 16.04 67.19
C GLN A 2 20.22 16.72 65.84
N PRO A 3 20.87 16.05 64.88
CA PRO A 3 20.77 16.43 63.49
C PRO A 3 19.64 15.65 62.80
N ARG A 4 18.69 16.40 62.24
CA ARG A 4 17.61 15.94 61.38
C ARG A 4 18.20 15.31 60.11
N LEU A 5 18.07 14.00 59.97
CA LEU A 5 18.30 13.30 58.70
C LEU A 5 17.17 13.68 57.73
N THR A 6 17.53 14.35 56.64
CA THR A 6 16.61 14.85 55.62
C THR A 6 16.04 13.68 54.82
N TRP A 7 14.71 13.58 54.78
CA TRP A 7 13.91 12.63 54.01
C TRP A 7 14.23 12.57 52.49
N ALA A 8 14.99 13.54 51.96
CA ALA A 8 15.34 13.62 50.55
C ALA A 8 16.32 12.53 50.08
N ALA A 9 17.20 12.02 50.96
CA ALA A 9 18.22 11.04 50.56
C ALA A 9 17.64 9.64 50.30
N THR A 10 16.55 9.26 50.99
CA THR A 10 15.91 7.95 50.85
C THR A 10 15.02 7.85 49.60
N VAL A 11 14.50 8.98 49.10
CA VAL A 11 13.64 9.03 47.89
C VAL A 11 14.45 8.97 46.60
N LEU A 12 15.70 9.44 46.61
CA LEU A 12 16.59 9.41 45.44
C LEU A 12 17.22 8.02 45.21
N THR A 13 17.50 7.26 46.27
CA THR A 13 18.02 5.88 46.16
C THR A 13 16.94 4.87 45.76
N THR A 14 15.69 5.03 46.20
CA THR A 14 14.57 4.18 45.75
C THR A 14 14.13 4.48 44.30
N ARG A 15 14.28 5.73 43.82
CA ARG A 15 14.03 6.07 42.41
C ARG A 15 15.06 5.50 41.44
N ASN A 16 16.33 5.38 41.84
CA ASN A 16 17.37 4.76 41.01
C ASN A 16 17.29 3.22 41.02
N TRP A 17 16.85 2.59 42.11
CA TRP A 17 16.70 1.13 42.16
C TRP A 17 15.55 0.61 41.25
N LEU A 18 14.45 1.36 41.14
CA LEU A 18 13.32 1.04 40.24
C LEU A 18 13.60 1.27 38.74
N ALA A 19 14.71 1.90 38.39
CA ALA A 19 15.14 2.11 37.01
C ALA A 19 16.02 0.96 36.49
N GLU A 20 16.71 0.24 37.38
CA GLU A 20 17.72 -0.78 37.03
C GLU A 20 17.19 -2.22 36.95
N HIS A 21 15.94 -2.47 37.38
CA HIS A 21 15.26 -3.77 37.26
C HIS A 21 14.12 -3.82 36.22
N ARG A 22 14.08 -2.89 35.26
CA ARG A 22 13.18 -3.03 34.09
C ARG A 22 13.83 -3.94 33.05
N GLY A 23 13.61 -5.23 33.21
CA GLY A 23 13.88 -6.24 32.17
C GLY A 23 13.24 -5.89 30.81
N PRO A 24 13.70 -6.52 29.72
CA PRO A 24 13.19 -6.25 28.38
C PRO A 24 11.67 -6.45 28.36
N ARG A 25 10.95 -5.44 27.86
CA ARG A 25 9.49 -5.53 27.64
C ARG A 25 9.21 -6.77 26.81
N ALA A 26 8.44 -7.68 27.38
CA ALA A 26 7.94 -8.86 26.70
C ALA A 26 7.35 -8.46 25.35
N HIS A 27 7.78 -9.16 24.31
CA HIS A 27 7.15 -9.10 23.01
C HIS A 27 5.65 -9.35 23.17
N SER A 28 4.84 -8.43 22.66
CA SER A 28 3.41 -8.64 22.45
C SER A 28 3.20 -9.99 21.75
N PRO A 29 2.33 -10.88 22.26
CA PRO A 29 1.98 -12.12 21.57
C PRO A 29 1.47 -11.79 20.16
N GLN A 30 2.00 -12.50 19.17
CA GLN A 30 1.49 -12.43 17.80
C GLN A 30 0.03 -12.92 17.83
N ALA A 31 -0.90 -12.03 17.48
CA ALA A 31 -2.30 -12.39 17.33
C ALA A 31 -2.43 -13.53 16.30
N HIS A 32 -3.08 -14.61 16.72
CA HIS A 32 -3.35 -15.79 15.92
C HIS A 32 -4.29 -15.42 14.74
N PRO A 33 -4.21 -16.06 13.55
CA PRO A 33 -5.02 -15.68 12.39
C PRO A 33 -6.54 -15.87 12.53
N LEU A 34 -7.03 -16.34 13.70
CA LEU A 34 -8.43 -16.65 13.95
C LEU A 34 -9.19 -15.56 14.74
N ASP A 35 -8.51 -14.59 15.36
CA ASP A 35 -9.20 -13.54 16.14
C ASP A 35 -9.70 -12.35 15.30
N ARG A 36 -9.42 -12.33 13.99
CA ARG A 36 -9.95 -11.31 13.07
C ARG A 36 -11.41 -11.59 12.63
N TRP A 37 -11.93 -12.78 12.89
CA TRP A 37 -13.30 -13.16 12.54
C TRP A 37 -14.36 -12.66 13.54
N LEU A 38 -14.00 -12.40 14.79
CA LEU A 38 -14.96 -11.99 15.83
C LEU A 38 -15.32 -10.49 15.80
N VAL A 39 -14.53 -9.63 15.15
CA VAL A 39 -14.84 -8.20 15.01
C VAL A 39 -15.72 -7.90 13.78
N LEU A 40 -15.86 -8.85 12.85
CA LEU A 40 -16.83 -8.76 11.75
C LEU A 40 -18.27 -9.14 12.17
N SER A 41 -18.49 -9.49 13.44
CA SER A 41 -19.78 -10.02 13.92
C SER A 41 -20.69 -9.00 14.61
N ARG A 42 -20.32 -7.72 14.74
CA ARG A 42 -21.24 -6.68 15.27
C ARG A 42 -21.97 -5.90 14.16
N HIS A 43 -21.37 -5.75 12.99
CA HIS A 43 -21.99 -5.03 11.87
C HIS A 43 -22.98 -5.90 11.09
N VAL A 44 -22.69 -7.20 10.95
CA VAL A 44 -23.59 -8.17 10.29
C VAL A 44 -24.83 -8.45 11.16
N ARG A 45 -24.67 -8.55 12.49
CA ARG A 45 -25.80 -8.74 13.42
C ARG A 45 -26.78 -7.55 13.46
N ARG A 46 -26.30 -6.30 13.30
CA ARG A 46 -27.18 -5.13 13.19
C ARG A 46 -27.98 -5.07 11.89
N ARG A 47 -27.46 -5.63 10.79
CA ARG A 47 -28.19 -5.71 9.52
C ARG A 47 -29.23 -6.84 9.50
N LEU A 48 -28.97 -7.97 10.16
CA LEU A 48 -29.94 -9.07 10.26
C LEU A 48 -31.14 -8.73 11.16
N ALA A 49 -30.96 -7.92 12.21
CA ALA A 49 -32.07 -7.48 13.07
C ALA A 49 -33.06 -6.53 12.38
N ALA A 50 -32.61 -5.74 11.39
CA ALA A 50 -33.48 -4.85 10.62
C ALA A 50 -34.41 -5.59 9.63
N VAL A 51 -34.04 -6.80 9.21
CA VAL A 51 -34.86 -7.64 8.33
C VAL A 51 -35.88 -8.47 9.12
N ALA A 52 -35.53 -8.89 10.34
CA ALA A 52 -36.44 -9.64 11.21
C ALA A 52 -37.55 -8.78 11.85
N GLY A 53 -37.35 -7.47 11.99
CA GLY A 53 -38.34 -6.54 12.56
C GLY A 53 -39.53 -6.22 11.66
N CYS A 54 -39.47 -6.53 10.36
CA CYS A 54 -40.58 -6.28 9.42
C CYS A 54 -41.64 -7.39 9.39
N LEU A 55 -41.47 -8.48 10.15
CA LEU A 55 -42.39 -9.64 10.13
C LEU A 55 -43.43 -9.65 11.27
N LEU A 56 -43.52 -8.60 12.09
CA LEU A 56 -44.42 -8.57 13.26
C LEU A 56 -45.48 -7.47 13.24
N VAL A 57 -45.83 -6.92 12.07
CA VAL A 57 -47.05 -6.11 11.94
C VAL A 57 -47.82 -6.55 10.71
N GLY A 58 -49.08 -6.95 10.96
CA GLY A 58 -49.99 -7.67 10.07
C GLY A 58 -49.87 -7.36 8.59
N SER A 59 -49.65 -8.43 7.82
CA SER A 59 -49.83 -8.42 6.37
C SER A 59 -50.95 -9.40 6.03
N THR A 60 -51.99 -8.86 5.41
CA THR A 60 -53.10 -9.59 4.81
C THR A 60 -52.55 -10.58 3.77
N VAL A 61 -53.29 -11.67 3.54
CA VAL A 61 -52.94 -12.86 2.73
C VAL A 61 -52.65 -12.55 1.24
N ALA A 62 -52.56 -11.29 0.83
CA ALA A 62 -52.41 -10.85 -0.56
C ALA A 62 -50.99 -10.42 -0.97
N GLN A 63 -49.94 -10.69 -0.18
CA GLN A 63 -48.55 -10.33 -0.55
C GLN A 63 -47.54 -11.49 -0.59
N VAL A 64 -47.98 -12.74 -0.40
CA VAL A 64 -47.08 -13.91 -0.46
C VAL A 64 -46.70 -14.30 -1.91
N GLN A 65 -47.43 -13.80 -2.92
CA GLN A 65 -47.13 -14.09 -4.33
C GLN A 65 -45.94 -13.29 -4.89
N PHE A 66 -45.48 -12.22 -4.21
CA PHE A 66 -44.40 -11.35 -4.73
C PHE A 66 -43.01 -11.64 -4.13
N LEU A 67 -42.90 -12.52 -3.12
CA LEU A 67 -41.62 -12.82 -2.46
C LEU A 67 -41.04 -14.20 -2.78
N LEU A 68 -41.78 -15.06 -3.47
CA LEU A 68 -41.29 -16.36 -3.93
C LEU A 68 -40.22 -16.32 -5.07
N PRO A 69 -40.10 -15.29 -5.93
CA PRO A 69 -39.00 -15.25 -6.91
C PRO A 69 -37.66 -14.78 -6.31
N VAL A 70 -37.67 -14.16 -5.12
CA VAL A 70 -36.44 -13.64 -4.47
C VAL A 70 -35.75 -14.72 -3.62
N LEU A 71 -36.50 -15.71 -3.13
CA LEU A 71 -35.94 -16.82 -2.33
C LEU A 71 -35.42 -18.00 -3.19
N SER A 72 -35.84 -18.15 -4.45
CA SER A 72 -35.26 -19.19 -5.33
C SER A 72 -33.91 -18.78 -5.96
N SER A 73 -33.64 -17.47 -6.03
CA SER A 73 -32.38 -16.93 -6.58
C SER A 73 -31.23 -16.91 -5.57
N LEU A 74 -31.51 -17.02 -4.26
CA LEU A 74 -30.50 -17.14 -3.21
C LEU A 74 -30.04 -18.59 -2.97
N SER A 75 -30.90 -19.59 -3.18
CA SER A 75 -30.52 -21.01 -3.03
C SER A 75 -29.58 -21.52 -4.15
N CYS A 76 -29.59 -20.87 -5.32
CA CYS A 76 -28.71 -21.27 -6.44
C CYS A 76 -27.28 -20.69 -6.34
N CYS A 77 -27.06 -19.64 -5.53
CA CYS A 77 -25.74 -19.01 -5.37
C CYS A 77 -24.86 -19.71 -4.32
N GLU A 78 -25.44 -20.33 -3.28
CA GLU A 78 -24.66 -21.09 -2.29
C GLU A 78 -24.29 -22.51 -2.77
N ALA A 79 -25.06 -23.11 -3.68
CA ALA A 79 -24.78 -24.47 -4.17
C ALA A 79 -23.75 -24.55 -5.32
N ARG A 80 -23.43 -23.43 -6.01
CA ARG A 80 -22.44 -23.40 -7.12
C ARG A 80 -21.01 -23.01 -6.68
N ALA A 81 -20.83 -22.46 -5.48
CA ALA A 81 -19.51 -22.13 -4.93
C ALA A 81 -18.70 -23.36 -4.47
N ALA A 82 -19.34 -24.52 -4.30
CA ALA A 82 -18.71 -25.76 -3.85
C ALA A 82 -18.23 -26.69 -4.99
N ARG A 83 -18.49 -26.36 -6.27
CA ARG A 83 -18.16 -27.23 -7.42
C ARG A 83 -17.23 -26.63 -8.48
N GLY A 84 -16.66 -25.45 -8.26
CA GLY A 84 -15.57 -24.95 -9.12
C GLY A 84 -15.91 -24.81 -10.61
N GLU A 85 -17.18 -24.57 -10.96
CA GLU A 85 -17.61 -24.37 -12.34
C GLU A 85 -17.94 -22.89 -12.57
N CYS A 86 -17.04 -22.19 -13.27
CA CYS A 86 -17.27 -20.84 -13.76
C CYS A 86 -18.24 -20.88 -14.95
N LEU A 87 -19.55 -20.84 -14.69
CA LEU A 87 -20.52 -20.56 -15.75
C LEU A 87 -20.60 -19.05 -15.95
N GLY A 88 -20.01 -18.63 -17.08
CA GLY A 88 -20.02 -17.26 -17.54
C GLY A 88 -21.43 -16.77 -17.82
N SER A 89 -21.80 -15.69 -17.14
CA SER A 89 -22.64 -14.64 -17.69
C SER A 89 -22.53 -13.39 -16.82
N CYS A 90 -21.50 -12.60 -17.07
CA CYS A 90 -21.61 -11.16 -16.90
C CYS A 90 -21.12 -10.57 -18.20
N PHE A 91 -22.10 -10.21 -19.03
CA PHE A 91 -21.98 -9.33 -20.16
C PHE A 91 -21.42 -8.00 -19.66
N TRP A 92 -20.11 -7.97 -19.42
CA TRP A 92 -19.40 -6.72 -19.28
C TRP A 92 -19.48 -6.09 -20.65
N PHE A 93 -20.24 -5.01 -20.74
CA PHE A 93 -20.16 -4.00 -21.78
C PHE A 93 -18.73 -3.46 -21.75
N SER A 94 -17.79 -4.26 -22.28
CA SER A 94 -16.45 -3.85 -22.62
C SER A 94 -16.61 -2.90 -23.78
N SER A 95 -16.85 -1.63 -23.46
CA SER A 95 -16.25 -0.54 -24.22
C SER A 95 -14.73 -0.62 -24.04
N ASP A 96 -14.14 -1.75 -24.48
CA ASP A 96 -12.74 -1.84 -24.84
C ASP A 96 -12.64 -1.00 -26.11
N ARG A 97 -12.55 0.32 -25.90
CA ARG A 97 -12.03 1.22 -26.91
C ARG A 97 -10.65 0.66 -27.21
N GLN A 98 -10.55 -0.09 -28.31
CA GLN A 98 -9.33 -0.59 -28.90
C GLN A 98 -8.43 0.62 -29.22
N THR A 99 -7.68 1.10 -28.22
CA THR A 99 -6.54 1.97 -28.49
C THR A 99 -5.46 1.05 -29.00
N SER A 100 -5.29 1.02 -30.31
CA SER A 100 -4.16 0.41 -30.99
C SER A 100 -2.86 0.59 -30.18
N PRO A 101 -2.08 -0.49 -29.91
CA PRO A 101 -0.85 -0.39 -29.15
C PRO A 101 0.27 0.10 -30.08
N SER A 102 0.08 1.27 -30.69
CA SER A 102 1.25 2.04 -31.10
C SER A 102 2.06 2.25 -29.82
N ALA A 103 3.30 1.78 -29.78
CA ALA A 103 4.16 1.91 -28.63
C ALA A 103 4.33 3.41 -28.33
N LYS A 104 3.50 3.95 -27.42
CA LYS A 104 3.54 5.36 -27.03
C LYS A 104 4.85 5.58 -26.28
N MET A 105 5.88 5.98 -27.04
CA MET A 105 7.16 6.43 -26.50
C MET A 105 6.89 7.60 -25.54
N VAL A 106 7.30 7.44 -24.28
CA VAL A 106 7.07 8.45 -23.24
C VAL A 106 8.30 9.36 -23.17
N ASN A 107 8.13 10.58 -23.67
CA ASN A 107 9.14 11.64 -23.62
C ASN A 107 8.85 12.61 -22.49
N VAL A 108 9.83 12.86 -21.62
CA VAL A 108 9.77 13.88 -20.56
C VAL A 108 10.87 14.92 -20.76
N PRO A 109 10.57 16.23 -20.69
CA PRO A 109 11.59 17.26 -20.87
C PRO A 109 12.62 17.27 -19.73
N LYS A 110 13.87 17.61 -20.07
CA LYS A 110 14.99 17.74 -19.11
C LYS A 110 14.78 18.91 -18.12
N THR A 111 13.98 19.90 -18.49
CA THR A 111 13.64 21.07 -17.66
C THR A 111 12.14 21.25 -17.58
N ARG A 112 11.61 21.49 -16.38
CA ARG A 112 10.18 21.77 -16.16
C ARG A 112 10.00 22.86 -15.10
N ARG A 113 9.13 23.85 -15.37
CA ARG A 113 8.68 24.81 -14.34
C ARG A 113 7.64 24.15 -13.44
N THR A 114 7.88 24.14 -12.14
CA THR A 114 6.97 23.52 -11.17
C THR A 114 7.18 24.14 -9.79
N PHE A 115 6.20 24.00 -8.91
CA PHE A 115 6.24 24.52 -7.55
C PHE A 115 7.39 23.92 -6.74
N CYS A 116 8.21 24.78 -6.15
CA CYS A 116 9.24 24.42 -5.19
C CYS A 116 8.72 24.65 -3.76
N LYS A 117 8.74 23.62 -2.91
CA LYS A 117 8.27 23.72 -1.53
C LYS A 117 9.13 24.64 -0.65
N LYS A 118 10.44 24.70 -0.90
CA LYS A 118 11.33 25.57 -0.11
C LYS A 118 11.24 27.05 -0.52
N CYS A 119 11.10 27.33 -1.82
CA CYS A 119 11.02 28.70 -2.32
C CYS A 119 9.60 29.29 -2.23
N GLY A 120 8.57 28.45 -2.07
CA GLY A 120 7.16 28.89 -2.11
C GLY A 120 6.69 29.39 -3.49
N LYS A 121 7.49 29.22 -4.54
CA LYS A 121 7.21 29.71 -5.91
C LYS A 121 7.51 28.67 -6.99
N HIS A 122 6.96 28.91 -8.17
CA HIS A 122 7.21 28.08 -9.36
C HIS A 122 8.56 28.42 -9.97
N GLN A 123 9.51 27.50 -9.85
CA GLN A 123 10.85 27.64 -10.41
C GLN A 123 11.13 26.60 -11.50
N PRO A 124 12.08 26.86 -12.41
CA PRO A 124 12.60 25.83 -13.28
C PRO A 124 13.33 24.75 -12.46
N HIS A 125 13.02 23.49 -12.74
CA HIS A 125 13.67 22.33 -12.14
C HIS A 125 14.36 21.51 -13.22
N LYS A 126 15.57 21.04 -12.91
CA LYS A 126 16.27 20.01 -13.68
C LYS A 126 15.64 18.66 -13.36
N VAL A 127 15.21 17.95 -14.39
CA VAL A 127 14.60 16.63 -14.29
C VAL A 127 15.68 15.60 -14.57
N THR A 128 15.87 14.65 -13.66
CA THR A 128 16.74 13.48 -13.86
C THR A 128 16.00 12.20 -13.47
N GLN A 129 16.46 11.06 -13.96
CA GLN A 129 15.91 9.77 -13.55
C GLN A 129 16.48 9.37 -12.19
N TYR A 130 15.61 8.93 -11.27
CA TYR A 130 16.07 8.34 -10.02
C TYR A 130 16.68 6.96 -10.25
N LYS A 131 17.89 6.76 -9.74
CA LYS A 131 18.52 5.46 -9.61
C LYS A 131 18.61 5.10 -8.13
N LYS A 132 18.31 3.85 -7.79
CA LYS A 132 18.52 3.33 -6.43
C LYS A 132 20.02 3.30 -6.15
N GLY A 133 20.45 3.82 -5.00
CA GLY A 133 21.83 3.71 -4.55
C GLY A 133 22.21 2.29 -4.14
N LYS A 134 23.50 2.07 -3.86
CA LYS A 134 24.01 0.82 -3.27
C LYS A 134 23.40 0.64 -1.87
N ASP A 135 23.02 -0.59 -1.55
CA ASP A 135 22.49 -0.92 -0.22
C ASP A 135 23.62 -0.88 0.82
N SER A 136 23.37 -0.28 1.99
CA SER A 136 24.35 -0.18 3.09
C SER A 136 24.42 -1.48 3.89
N LEU A 137 25.65 -1.95 4.18
CA LEU A 137 25.91 -3.16 4.97
C LEU A 137 25.60 -2.97 6.47
N TYR A 138 25.78 -1.75 6.98
CA TYR A 138 25.62 -1.44 8.40
C TYR A 138 24.16 -1.20 8.82
N ALA A 139 23.23 -1.20 7.85
CA ALA A 139 21.80 -1.12 8.14
C ALA A 139 21.38 -2.27 9.09
N GLN A 140 20.56 -1.95 10.09
CA GLN A 140 20.16 -2.92 11.13
C GLN A 140 19.58 -4.21 10.53
N GLY A 141 18.77 -4.10 9.47
CA GLY A 141 18.19 -5.26 8.79
C GLY A 141 19.23 -6.15 8.12
N LYS A 142 20.27 -5.56 7.53
CA LYS A 142 21.37 -6.29 6.88
C LYS A 142 22.27 -6.95 7.93
N ARG A 143 22.67 -6.24 8.98
CA ARG A 143 23.40 -6.81 10.13
C ARG A 143 22.68 -8.01 10.76
N ARG A 144 21.36 -7.90 10.96
CA ARG A 144 20.54 -9.00 11.48
C ARG A 144 20.47 -10.16 10.49
N TYR A 145 20.33 -9.89 9.20
CA TYR A 145 20.29 -10.91 8.15
C TYR A 145 21.60 -11.69 8.09
N ASP A 146 22.74 -10.99 8.10
CA ASP A 146 24.05 -11.62 7.99
C ASP A 146 24.36 -12.51 9.20
N ARG A 147 24.04 -12.04 10.41
CA ARG A 147 24.12 -12.86 11.63
C ARG A 147 23.16 -14.06 11.62
N LYS A 148 22.00 -13.93 10.99
CA LYS A 148 21.07 -15.06 10.85
C LYS A 148 21.56 -16.07 9.81
N GLN A 149 22.25 -15.58 8.78
CA GLN A 149 22.68 -16.38 7.63
C GLN A 149 24.02 -17.09 7.89
N SER A 150 24.81 -16.68 8.88
CA SER A 150 26.05 -17.36 9.27
C SER A 150 25.78 -18.72 9.93
N GLY A 151 26.66 -19.69 9.67
CA GLY A 151 26.55 -21.07 10.18
C GLY A 151 25.96 -22.04 9.16
N TYR A 152 25.53 -23.21 9.62
CA TYR A 152 24.88 -24.23 8.81
C TYR A 152 23.35 -24.02 8.76
N GLY A 153 22.66 -24.65 7.80
CA GLY A 153 21.20 -24.59 7.70
C GLY A 153 20.65 -23.84 6.46
N GLY A 154 21.51 -23.50 5.49
CA GLY A 154 21.10 -23.03 4.17
C GLY A 154 20.48 -21.62 4.17
N GLN A 155 19.48 -21.40 3.31
CA GLN A 155 18.89 -20.07 3.09
C GLN A 155 17.79 -19.76 4.13
N THR A 156 18.02 -18.75 4.98
CA THR A 156 17.15 -18.48 6.15
C THR A 156 15.95 -17.56 5.91
N LYS A 157 15.84 -16.97 4.72
CA LYS A 157 14.76 -16.05 4.31
C LYS A 157 14.27 -16.35 2.89
N PRO A 158 12.97 -16.19 2.62
CA PRO A 158 12.40 -16.57 1.33
C PRO A 158 12.89 -15.64 0.20
N ILE A 159 13.24 -16.24 -0.93
CA ILE A 159 13.56 -15.54 -2.17
C ILE A 159 12.33 -15.54 -3.07
N PHE A 160 11.88 -14.35 -3.47
CA PHE A 160 10.70 -14.23 -4.34
C PHE A 160 11.05 -14.57 -5.80
N ARG A 161 10.61 -15.76 -6.26
CA ARG A 161 10.88 -16.28 -7.62
C ARG A 161 9.83 -15.88 -8.67
N LYS A 162 8.54 -15.78 -8.32
CA LYS A 162 7.42 -15.59 -9.26
C LYS A 162 7.14 -14.11 -9.58
N LYS A 163 8.06 -13.42 -10.27
CA LYS A 163 7.89 -12.00 -10.64
C LYS A 163 6.99 -11.85 -11.88
N ALA A 164 5.76 -11.37 -11.67
CA ALA A 164 4.81 -11.13 -12.77
C ALA A 164 4.97 -9.78 -13.49
N LYS A 165 5.51 -8.73 -12.83
CA LYS A 165 5.60 -7.39 -13.43
C LYS A 165 6.91 -7.23 -14.19
N THR A 166 6.82 -6.92 -15.48
CA THR A 166 7.96 -6.71 -16.38
C THR A 166 8.56 -5.30 -16.28
N THR A 167 7.73 -4.28 -16.02
CA THR A 167 8.15 -2.87 -15.95
C THR A 167 8.15 -2.32 -14.53
N LYS A 168 8.90 -1.24 -14.29
CA LYS A 168 8.96 -0.53 -13.00
C LYS A 168 8.24 0.81 -13.11
N LYS A 169 7.83 1.39 -11.98
CA LYS A 169 7.42 2.81 -11.94
C LYS A 169 8.67 3.66 -12.00
N ILE A 170 8.75 4.57 -12.97
CA ILE A 170 9.87 5.49 -13.11
C ILE A 170 9.65 6.65 -12.16
N VAL A 171 10.67 6.97 -11.35
CA VAL A 171 10.66 8.12 -10.46
C VAL A 171 11.60 9.17 -11.04
N LEU A 172 11.08 10.39 -11.17
CA LEU A 172 11.86 11.56 -11.57
C LEU A 172 12.37 12.27 -10.32
N ARG A 173 13.63 12.67 -10.35
CA ARG A 173 14.22 13.60 -9.40
C ARG A 173 14.13 15.00 -10.01
N LEU A 174 13.41 15.88 -9.34
CA LEU A 174 13.36 17.29 -9.70
C LEU A 174 14.29 18.06 -8.78
N GLU A 175 15.33 18.64 -9.33
CA GLU A 175 16.27 19.49 -8.58
C GLU A 175 16.01 20.95 -8.96
N CYS A 176 15.76 21.81 -7.98
CA CYS A 176 15.54 23.24 -8.21
C CYS A 176 16.83 23.89 -8.74
N VAL A 177 16.72 24.71 -9.79
CA VAL A 177 17.88 25.41 -10.40
C VAL A 177 18.41 26.54 -9.51
N GLU A 178 17.56 27.10 -8.65
CA GLU A 178 17.91 28.21 -7.76
C GLU A 178 19.13 27.87 -6.89
N PRO A 179 20.21 28.67 -6.93
CA PRO A 179 21.48 28.35 -6.28
C PRO A 179 21.34 28.20 -4.76
N ASN A 180 20.44 28.99 -4.15
CA ASN A 180 20.22 29.01 -2.70
C ASN A 180 19.36 27.84 -2.19
N CYS A 181 18.58 27.19 -3.05
CA CYS A 181 17.59 26.19 -2.63
C CYS A 181 18.05 24.75 -2.87
N ARG A 182 18.50 24.45 -4.11
CA ARG A 182 18.92 23.12 -4.63
C ARG A 182 18.09 21.93 -4.11
N SER A 183 16.82 22.17 -3.79
CA SER A 183 15.97 21.17 -3.17
C SER A 183 15.56 20.12 -4.17
N LYS A 184 15.40 18.88 -3.69
CA LYS A 184 15.12 17.70 -4.51
C LYS A 184 13.73 17.17 -4.18
N ARG A 185 12.91 16.94 -5.20
CA ARG A 185 11.58 16.33 -5.06
C ARG A 185 11.46 15.10 -5.95
N MET A 186 10.95 14.00 -5.40
CA MET A 186 10.67 12.77 -6.13
C MET A 186 9.25 12.80 -6.70
N LEU A 187 9.08 12.46 -7.98
CA LEU A 187 7.77 12.29 -8.61
C LEU A 187 7.70 10.95 -9.34
N ALA A 188 6.76 10.10 -8.95
CA ALA A 188 6.52 8.83 -9.62
C ALA A 188 5.56 9.00 -10.80
N ILE A 189 5.93 8.48 -11.96
CA ILE A 189 5.05 8.37 -13.13
C ILE A 189 4.42 6.96 -13.16
N LYS A 190 3.36 6.81 -13.97
CA LYS A 190 2.82 5.49 -14.35
C LYS A 190 3.91 4.60 -14.96
N ARG A 191 3.69 3.29 -14.98
CA ARG A 191 4.64 2.33 -15.58
C ARG A 191 4.65 2.50 -17.11
N CYS A 192 5.83 2.48 -17.70
CA CYS A 192 6.02 2.48 -19.16
C CYS A 192 7.09 1.45 -19.54
N LYS A 193 7.07 0.99 -20.80
CA LYS A 193 8.06 0.05 -21.35
C LYS A 193 9.33 0.80 -21.78
N HIS A 194 9.16 1.90 -22.52
CA HIS A 194 10.23 2.77 -22.99
C HIS A 194 10.08 4.16 -22.38
N PHE A 195 11.18 4.74 -21.95
CA PHE A 195 11.25 6.07 -21.34
C PHE A 195 12.49 6.79 -21.82
N GLU A 196 12.29 7.99 -22.33
CA GLU A 196 13.36 8.85 -22.80
C GLU A 196 13.26 10.22 -22.11
N LEU A 197 14.42 10.85 -21.90
CA LEU A 197 14.51 12.13 -21.21
C LEU A 197 15.08 13.18 -22.17
N GLY A 198 14.22 14.07 -22.63
CA GLY A 198 14.53 15.11 -23.61
C GLY A 198 14.77 14.58 -25.01
N GLY A 199 13.97 13.60 -25.44
CA GLY A 199 13.93 13.17 -26.85
C GLY A 199 13.29 14.23 -27.75
N ASP A 200 13.36 14.01 -29.06
CA ASP A 200 12.82 14.95 -30.04
C ASP A 200 11.30 15.06 -29.95
N LYS A 201 10.82 16.29 -30.09
CA LYS A 201 9.38 16.53 -30.17
C LYS A 201 8.90 16.10 -31.56
N LYS A 202 7.86 15.26 -31.59
CA LYS A 202 7.23 14.85 -32.84
C LYS A 202 6.68 16.08 -33.57
N ARG A 203 7.10 16.28 -34.83
CA ARG A 203 6.54 17.31 -35.72
C ARG A 203 5.22 16.81 -36.32
N LYS A 204 4.26 17.69 -36.51
CA LYS A 204 2.96 17.35 -37.15
C LYS A 204 3.10 17.52 -38.67
N GLY A 205 2.55 16.59 -39.44
CA GLY A 205 2.45 16.71 -40.91
C GLY A 205 3.70 16.33 -41.72
N GLN A 206 4.74 15.80 -41.10
CA GLN A 206 5.88 15.26 -41.83
C GLN A 206 5.62 13.83 -42.28
N VAL A 207 5.89 13.57 -43.55
CA VAL A 207 5.96 12.21 -44.11
C VAL A 207 7.19 11.54 -43.53
N ILE A 208 7.04 10.30 -43.07
CA ILE A 208 8.15 9.50 -42.57
C ILE A 208 9.02 9.15 -43.79
N GLN A 209 10.32 9.39 -43.70
CA GLN A 209 11.25 9.00 -44.76
C GLN A 209 11.34 7.47 -44.81
N PHE A 210 11.19 6.91 -46.02
CA PHE A 210 11.27 5.48 -46.31
C PHE A 210 12.71 5.04 -46.56
#